data_AF-Q9F647-F1
#
_entry.id   AF-Q9F647-F1
#
_cell.length_a   1.000
_cell.length_b   1.000
_cell.length_c   1.000
_cell.angle_alpha   90.00
_cell.angle_beta   90.00
_cell.angle_gamma   90.00
#
_symmetry.space_group_name_H-M   'P 1'
#
loop_
_entity.id
_entity.type
_entity.pdbx_description
1 polymer ?
#
loop_
_entity_poly.entity_id
_entity_poly.type
_entity_poly.pdbx_seq_one_letter_code
_entity_poly.pdbx_strand_id
1 'polypeptide(L)'
;AASPRRVPGLRHLMLACLRSRGLAARYVSGYLLTRPPPGQARLIGADASHAWVSVYCPVNGWVDFDPTNNLLPALEHITLAWGRDFSDVSPLRGVILGGGSHDPQVQVTVLPLDEGPA
;
A
#
# COMPACT_ATOMS: atom_id res chain seq x y z
N ALA A 1 -14.42 -2.39 -17.06
CA ALA A 1 -15.21 -1.55 -16.13
C ALA A 1 -14.26 -0.58 -15.45
N ALA A 2 -14.58 0.71 -15.39
CA ALA A 2 -13.68 1.72 -14.85
C ALA A 2 -13.44 1.46 -13.35
N SER A 3 -12.19 1.19 -12.99
CA SER A 3 -11.72 1.11 -11.61
C SER A 3 -12.01 2.47 -10.92
N PRO A 4 -12.63 2.49 -9.72
CA PRO A 4 -12.91 3.73 -9.01
C PRO A 4 -11.59 4.49 -8.86
N ARG A 5 -11.58 5.76 -9.29
CA ARG A 5 -10.37 6.60 -9.35
C ARG A 5 -9.72 6.65 -7.96
N ARG A 6 -8.72 5.79 -7.71
CA ARG A 6 -7.82 5.92 -6.56
C ARG A 6 -7.15 7.27 -6.74
N VAL A 7 -7.47 8.27 -5.91
CA VAL A 7 -6.82 9.58 -5.96
C VAL A 7 -5.35 9.36 -5.58
N PRO A 8 -4.40 9.39 -6.53
CA PRO A 8 -3.01 9.10 -6.24
C PRO A 8 -2.45 10.34 -5.55
N GLY A 9 -2.36 10.32 -4.22
CA GLY A 9 -1.79 11.46 -3.49
C GLY A 9 -2.18 11.60 -2.03
N LEU A 10 -3.28 10.99 -1.60
CA LEU A 10 -3.81 11.24 -0.25
C LEU A 10 -2.84 10.86 0.88
N ARG A 11 -2.01 9.83 0.66
CA ARG A 11 -0.94 9.42 1.58
C ARG A 11 0.18 10.44 1.68
N HIS A 12 0.62 10.98 0.54
CA HIS A 12 1.63 12.03 0.50
C HIS A 12 1.09 13.31 1.17
N LEU A 13 -0.18 13.65 0.94
CA LEU A 13 -0.84 14.78 1.60
C LEU A 13 -0.88 14.61 3.12
N MET A 14 -1.40 13.48 3.61
CA MET A 14 -1.46 13.21 5.05
C MET A 14 -0.06 13.20 5.68
N LEU A 15 0.90 12.56 5.02
CA LEU A 15 2.29 12.50 5.47
C LEU A 15 2.92 13.90 5.57
N ALA A 16 2.68 14.77 4.59
CA ALA A 16 3.14 16.15 4.61
C ALA A 16 2.48 16.96 5.74
N CYS A 17 1.16 16.81 5.92
CA CYS A 17 0.43 17.46 7.02
C CYS A 17 0.98 17.07 8.39
N LEU A 18 1.18 15.77 8.65
CA LEU A 18 1.73 15.28 9.91
C LEU A 18 3.14 15.83 10.17
N ARG A 19 4.03 15.73 9.17
CA ARG A 19 5.40 16.26 9.29
C ARG A 19 5.45 17.77 9.48
N SER A 20 4.53 18.51 8.86
CA SER A 20 4.44 19.97 9.05
C SER A 20 4.05 20.37 10.48
N ARG A 21 3.52 19.42 11.27
CA ARG A 21 3.24 19.57 12.71
C ARG A 21 4.35 19.02 13.61
N GLY A 22 5.51 18.67 13.03
CA GLY A 22 6.64 18.11 13.78
C GLY A 22 6.45 16.64 14.19
N LEU A 23 5.43 15.96 13.66
CA LEU A 23 5.19 14.55 13.99
C LEU A 23 6.08 13.64 13.14
N ALA A 24 6.72 12.68 13.79
CA ALA A 24 7.48 11.64 13.11
C ALA A 24 6.50 10.71 12.38
N ALA A 25 6.49 10.77 11.06
CA ALA A 25 5.60 9.99 10.21
C ALA A 25 6.36 9.34 9.05
N ARG A 26 5.93 8.14 8.64
CA ARG A 26 6.54 7.32 7.56
C ARG A 26 5.49 6.89 6.55
N TYR A 27 5.95 6.73 5.31
CA TYR A 27 5.18 6.10 4.24
C TYR A 27 5.30 4.59 4.39
N VAL A 28 4.18 3.87 4.31
CA VAL A 28 4.16 2.41 4.36
C VAL A 28 3.62 1.88 3.05
N SER A 29 4.27 0.86 2.49
CA SER A 29 3.83 0.14 1.30
C SER A 29 3.64 -1.33 1.62
N GLY A 30 2.62 -1.92 1.02
CA GLY A 30 2.26 -3.29 1.29
C GLY A 30 1.14 -3.82 0.39
N TYR A 31 0.48 -4.87 0.85
CA TYR A 31 -0.70 -5.42 0.20
C TYR A 31 -1.96 -5.20 1.04
N LEU A 32 -3.10 -5.07 0.36
CA LEU A 32 -4.41 -4.99 0.98
C LEU A 32 -5.25 -6.20 0.54
N LEU A 33 -5.77 -6.97 1.50
CA LEU A 33 -6.79 -7.97 1.22
C LEU A 33 -8.07 -7.27 0.78
N THR A 34 -8.44 -7.41 -0.50
CA THR A 34 -9.70 -6.84 -1.01
C THR A 34 -10.83 -7.85 -0.97
N ARG A 35 -12.00 -7.41 -0.48
CA ARG A 35 -13.26 -8.17 -0.54
C ARG A 35 -14.14 -7.61 -1.65
N PRO A 36 -14.08 -8.15 -2.87
CA PRO A 36 -14.94 -7.68 -3.96
C PRO A 36 -16.42 -8.03 -3.68
N PRO A 37 -17.37 -7.29 -4.28
CA PRO A 37 -18.78 -7.66 -4.26
C PRO A 37 -19.01 -9.08 -4.82
N PRO A 38 -20.10 -9.76 -4.42
CA PRO A 38 -20.44 -11.09 -4.96
C PRO A 38 -20.44 -11.11 -6.49
N GLY A 39 -19.76 -12.09 -7.09
CA GLY A 39 -19.64 -12.25 -8.54
C GLY A 39 -18.49 -11.48 -9.20
N GLN A 40 -17.69 -10.72 -8.43
CA GLN A 40 -16.46 -10.10 -8.93
C GLN A 40 -15.23 -10.85 -8.40
N ALA A 41 -14.22 -11.02 -9.26
CA ALA A 41 -12.95 -11.60 -8.87
C ALA A 41 -12.23 -10.70 -7.85
N ARG A 42 -11.49 -11.32 -6.91
CA ARG A 42 -10.57 -10.59 -6.01
C ARG A 42 -9.51 -9.89 -6.85
N LEU A 43 -8.98 -8.77 -6.37
CA LEU A 43 -7.81 -8.18 -7.00
C LEU A 43 -6.63 -9.14 -6.83
N ILE A 44 -5.98 -9.48 -7.95
CA ILE A 44 -4.80 -10.37 -8.01
C ILE A 44 -3.64 -9.55 -8.57
N GLY A 45 -2.43 -9.73 -8.03
CA GLY A 45 -1.23 -9.07 -8.52
C GLY A 45 -1.03 -7.65 -8.00
N ALA A 46 -0.45 -6.80 -8.83
CA ALA A 46 -0.15 -5.41 -8.50
C ALA A 46 -1.39 -4.60 -8.08
N ASP A 47 -2.60 -5.04 -8.41
CA ASP A 47 -3.85 -4.41 -7.99
C ASP A 47 -4.14 -4.56 -6.48
N ALA A 48 -3.51 -5.54 -5.82
CA ALA A 48 -3.50 -5.68 -4.36
C ALA A 48 -2.48 -4.75 -3.68
N SER A 49 -1.55 -4.14 -4.45
CA SER A 49 -0.60 -3.20 -3.87
C SER A 49 -1.33 -2.00 -3.29
N HIS A 50 -0.89 -1.60 -2.11
CA HIS A 50 -1.44 -0.49 -1.37
C HIS A 50 -0.33 0.23 -0.60
N ALA A 51 -0.70 1.39 -0.11
CA ALA A 51 0.16 2.15 0.78
C ALA A 51 -0.72 2.89 1.78
N TRP A 52 -0.12 3.32 2.89
CA TRP A 52 -0.74 4.08 3.95
C TRP A 52 0.35 4.88 4.71
N VAL A 53 0.01 5.50 5.83
CA VAL A 53 0.94 6.31 6.63
C VAL A 53 0.98 5.78 8.05
N SER A 54 2.16 5.71 8.67
CA SER A 54 2.27 5.58 10.14
C SER A 54 2.75 6.87 10.77
N VAL A 55 2.28 7.17 11.98
CA VAL A 55 2.81 8.22 12.86
C VAL A 55 3.30 7.61 14.16
N TYR A 56 4.41 8.10 14.68
CA TYR A 56 4.95 7.63 15.95
C TYR A 56 4.26 8.33 17.13
N CYS A 57 3.69 7.54 18.03
CA CYS A 57 3.15 7.93 19.32
C CYS A 57 4.06 7.37 20.43
N PRO A 58 4.55 8.17 21.39
CA PRO A 58 5.41 7.69 22.46
C PRO A 58 4.82 6.55 23.31
N VAL A 59 3.50 6.50 23.44
CA VAL A 59 2.79 5.50 24.27
C VAL A 59 2.47 4.23 23.48
N ASN A 60 2.15 4.37 22.19
CA ASN A 60 1.61 3.27 21.37
C ASN A 60 2.58 2.79 20.27
N GLY A 61 3.75 3.41 20.15
CA GLY A 61 4.66 3.17 19.03
C GLY A 61 4.10 3.71 17.71
N TRP A 62 4.32 3.00 16.62
CA TRP A 62 3.82 3.39 15.31
C TRP A 62 2.33 3.08 15.16
N VAL A 63 1.54 4.11 14.84
CA VAL A 63 0.09 4.01 14.61
C VAL A 63 -0.20 4.27 13.14
N ASP A 64 -0.91 3.34 12.50
CA ASP A 64 -1.18 3.35 11.07
C ASP A 64 -2.51 4.03 10.72
N PHE A 65 -2.54 4.71 9.58
CA PHE A 65 -3.69 5.41 9.03
C PHE A 65 -3.76 5.20 7.52
N ASP A 66 -4.89 4.68 7.04
CA ASP A 66 -5.20 4.53 5.63
C ASP A 66 -6.18 5.63 5.20
N PRO A 67 -5.68 6.76 4.69
CA PRO A 67 -6.56 7.86 4.37
C PRO A 67 -7.36 7.57 3.09
N THR A 68 -6.92 6.64 2.22
CA THR A 68 -7.66 6.24 1.01
C THR A 68 -8.98 5.58 1.37
N ASN A 69 -8.98 4.75 2.42
CA ASN A 69 -10.17 4.05 2.89
C ASN A 69 -10.79 4.68 4.16
N ASN A 70 -10.23 5.79 4.64
CA ASN A 70 -10.65 6.50 5.85
C ASN A 70 -10.80 5.59 7.08
N LEU A 71 -9.78 4.76 7.33
CA LEU A 71 -9.78 3.78 8.42
C LEU A 71 -8.38 3.59 9.03
N LEU A 72 -8.34 2.88 10.14
CA LEU A 72 -7.10 2.36 10.73
C LEU A 72 -6.80 0.99 10.13
N PRO A 73 -5.62 0.79 9.51
CA PRO A 73 -5.15 -0.51 9.05
C PRO A 73 -5.25 -1.60 10.12
N ALA A 74 -5.59 -2.81 9.68
CA ALA A 74 -5.73 -3.98 10.54
C ALA A 74 -5.13 -5.21 9.84
N LEU A 75 -5.65 -6.41 10.12
CA LEU A 75 -5.13 -7.68 9.59
C LEU A 75 -5.14 -7.79 8.06
N GLU A 76 -5.92 -6.93 7.38
CA GLU A 76 -6.02 -6.90 5.93
C GLU A 76 -4.89 -6.10 5.26
N HIS A 77 -4.10 -5.34 6.03
CA HIS A 77 -3.00 -4.51 5.54
C HIS A 77 -1.65 -5.17 5.87
N ILE A 78 -1.10 -5.88 4.88
CA ILE A 78 0.17 -6.59 5.04
C ILE A 78 1.31 -5.63 4.72
N THR A 79 2.09 -5.27 5.73
CA THR A 79 3.26 -4.39 5.57
C THR A 79 4.39 -5.12 4.82
N LEU A 80 4.95 -4.50 3.79
CA LEU A 80 6.15 -4.99 3.10
C LEU A 80 7.37 -4.10 3.33
N ALA A 81 7.17 -2.78 3.28
CA ALA A 81 8.26 -1.81 3.41
C ALA A 81 7.75 -0.49 3.99
N TRP A 82 8.66 0.30 4.57
CA TRP A 82 8.40 1.66 5.04
C TRP A 82 9.59 2.58 4.79
N GLY A 83 9.32 3.87 4.57
CA GLY A 83 10.34 4.86 4.23
C GLY A 83 9.84 6.30 4.38
N ARG A 84 10.62 7.27 3.90
CA ARG A 84 10.24 8.68 4.00
C ARG A 84 9.14 9.03 3.00
N ASP A 85 9.12 8.42 1.84
CA ASP A 85 8.10 8.57 0.81
C ASP A 85 8.12 7.35 -0.12
N PHE A 86 7.34 7.40 -1.20
CA PHE A 86 7.26 6.31 -2.19
C PHE A 86 8.62 5.94 -2.80
N SER A 87 9.57 6.87 -2.93
CA SER A 87 10.87 6.60 -3.57
C SER A 87 11.76 5.67 -2.75
N ASP A 88 11.60 5.67 -1.42
CA ASP A 88 12.33 4.78 -0.51
C ASP A 88 11.76 3.34 -0.52
N VAL A 89 10.53 3.14 -1.01
CA VAL A 89 9.79 1.86 -0.92
C VAL A 89 9.22 1.38 -2.26
N SER A 90 9.66 1.97 -3.36
CA SER A 90 9.13 1.63 -4.68
C SER A 90 9.42 0.16 -4.99
N PRO A 91 8.40 -0.64 -5.38
CA PRO A 91 8.57 -2.09 -5.60
C PRO A 91 9.50 -2.41 -6.77
N LEU A 92 9.69 -1.47 -7.70
CA LEU A 92 10.63 -1.58 -8.80
C LEU A 92 11.33 -0.24 -9.04
N ARG A 93 12.65 -0.21 -8.81
CA ARG A 93 13.49 0.98 -8.99
C ARG A 93 14.75 0.59 -9.75
N GLY A 94 15.06 1.32 -10.82
CA GLY A 94 16.24 1.06 -11.65
C GLY A 94 16.30 1.99 -12.85
N VAL A 95 17.39 1.86 -13.61
CA VAL A 95 17.57 2.54 -14.91
C VAL A 95 17.54 1.46 -15.97
N ILE A 96 16.70 1.63 -16.99
CA ILE A 96 16.69 0.76 -18.17
C ILE A 96 17.67 1.36 -19.17
N LEU A 97 18.76 0.63 -19.45
CA LEU A 97 19.79 1.04 -20.42
C LEU A 97 19.70 0.10 -21.64
N GLY A 98 19.39 0.65 -22.82
CA GLY A 98 19.24 -0.11 -24.08
C GLY A 98 17.86 0.09 -24.73
N GLY A 99 17.56 -0.72 -25.76
CA GLY A 99 16.29 -0.72 -26.47
C GLY A 99 15.78 -2.14 -26.74
N GLY A 100 14.61 -2.46 -26.21
CA GLY A 100 13.91 -3.75 -26.30
C GLY A 100 12.63 -3.72 -25.46
N SER A 101 11.68 -4.65 -25.70
CA SER A 101 10.48 -4.75 -24.86
C SER A 101 10.78 -5.49 -23.57
N HIS A 102 10.44 -4.90 -22.43
CA HIS A 102 10.46 -5.56 -21.13
C HIS A 102 9.02 -5.63 -20.61
N ASP A 103 8.52 -6.84 -20.36
CA ASP A 103 7.18 -7.08 -19.81
C ASP A 103 7.29 -7.78 -18.45
N PRO A 104 7.54 -7.02 -17.36
CA PRO A 104 7.65 -7.59 -16.03
C PRO A 104 6.28 -8.10 -15.54
N GLN A 105 6.15 -9.41 -15.35
CA GLN A 105 4.97 -10.01 -14.71
C GLN A 105 5.17 -10.16 -13.21
N VAL A 106 4.28 -9.56 -12.43
CA VAL A 106 4.23 -9.68 -10.97
C VAL A 106 2.82 -10.07 -10.54
N GLN A 107 2.69 -11.21 -9.87
CA GLN A 107 1.42 -11.71 -9.34
C GLN A 107 1.55 -12.03 -7.85
N VAL A 108 0.59 -11.54 -7.07
CA VAL A 108 0.51 -11.71 -5.62
C VAL A 108 -0.95 -11.94 -5.28
N THR A 109 -1.21 -12.97 -4.48
CA THR A 109 -2.54 -13.27 -3.96
C THR A 109 -2.47 -13.23 -2.44
N VAL A 110 -3.28 -12.36 -1.83
CA VAL A 110 -3.46 -12.34 -0.38
C VAL A 110 -4.69 -13.17 -0.05
N LEU A 111 -4.55 -14.16 0.82
CA LEU A 111 -5.62 -15.03 1.30
C LEU A 111 -5.65 -15.05 2.83
N PRO A 112 -6.84 -15.10 3.45
CA PRO A 112 -6.96 -15.48 4.85
C PRO A 112 -6.33 -16.84 5.10
N LEU A 113 -5.71 -17.04 6.27
CA LEU A 113 -5.09 -18.33 6.63
C LEU A 113 -6.10 -19.49 6.58
N ASP A 114 -7.35 -19.21 6.93
CA ASP A 114 -8.44 -20.19 6.99
C ASP A 114 -8.97 -20.59 5.59
N GLU A 115 -8.54 -19.88 4.53
CA GLU A 115 -8.89 -20.12 3.12
C GLU A 115 -7.67 -20.57 2.28
N GLY A 116 -6.53 -20.86 2.91
CA GLY A 116 -5.32 -21.32 2.23
C GLY A 116 -5.48 -22.73 1.64
N PRO A 117 -4.74 -23.08 0.58
CA PRO A 117 -4.66 -24.47 0.12
C PRO A 117 -4.11 -25.34 1.26
N ALA A 118 -4.78 -26.48 1.51
CA ALA A 118 -4.33 -27.50 2.46
C ALA A 118 -2.96 -28.08 2.10
#